data_AF-A0A537JAR5-F1
#
_entry.id   AF-A0A537JAR5-F1
#
_cell.length_a   1.000
_cell.length_b   1.000
_cell.length_c   1.000
_cell.angle_alpha   90.00
_cell.angle_beta   90.00
_cell.angle_gamma   90.00
#
_symmetry.space_group_name_H-M   'P 1'
#
loop_
_entity.id
_entity.type
_entity.pdbx_description
1 polymer ?
#
loop_
_entity_poly.entity_id
_entity_poly.type
_entity_poly.pdbx_seq_one_letter_code
_entity_poly.pdbx_strand_id
1 'polypeptide(L)'
;MQYNQLTGKRILSIDVLRGITILVMIFVNELAGVRDVPAWMKHMPADADAMSFVDVVFPAFLFIVGMAIPFAINRRLEAGDNRFQVQLHILFRTLGLLVLGFFLVNTEGGYDEKAMGISIDLWALLFFAAAILVWKQYRTSNKMVVYILRAIGFLVLIALAVIYRGENGEHITPRWWGILGLIGWAYLYSCILYQLLFGNKYLLALMIAICIALYAIGAVVQQSAWLHWISAQKGNAAHTSIVLCGVVVTLIFFDKGKETSDRIRFLSGFIFTTMLFVAGYF
;
A
#
# COMPACT_ATOMS: atom_id res chain seq x y z
N MET A 1 3.53 26.42 -3.15
CA MET A 1 2.40 26.26 -2.19
C MET A 1 2.63 24.97 -1.43
N GLN A 2 2.94 25.04 -0.14
CA GLN A 2 2.99 23.87 0.74
C GLN A 2 1.62 23.68 1.42
N TYR A 3 1.22 22.43 1.66
CA TYR A 3 -0.03 22.15 2.39
C TYR A 3 0.17 22.34 3.91
N ASN A 4 1.36 22.01 4.41
CA ASN A 4 1.73 22.07 5.84
C ASN A 4 3.20 22.50 5.97
N GLN A 5 3.63 22.87 7.18
CA GLN A 5 5.03 23.21 7.45
C GLN A 5 5.79 21.99 7.98
N LEU A 6 5.93 20.98 7.12
CA LEU A 6 6.72 19.79 7.41
C LEU A 6 8.19 20.03 7.04
N THR A 7 9.10 19.36 7.74
CA THR A 7 10.52 19.42 7.38
C THR A 7 10.74 18.66 6.07
N GLY A 8 11.37 19.28 5.06
CA GLY A 8 11.83 18.56 3.85
C GLY A 8 12.95 17.55 4.10
N LYS A 9 13.43 17.44 5.35
CA LYS A 9 14.46 16.48 5.77
C LYS A 9 13.88 15.08 5.93
N ARG A 10 14.68 14.10 5.53
CA ARG A 10 14.40 12.67 5.72
C ARG A 10 14.38 12.33 7.21
N ILE A 11 13.37 11.61 7.66
CA ILE A 11 13.20 11.21 9.06
C ILE A 11 13.72 9.78 9.23
N LEU A 12 14.91 9.64 9.84
CA LEU A 12 15.60 8.37 9.97
C LEU A 12 14.78 7.31 10.71
N SER A 13 14.03 7.69 11.76
CA SER A 13 13.20 6.74 12.51
C SER A 13 12.11 6.08 11.66
N ILE A 14 11.49 6.82 10.73
CA ILE A 14 10.50 6.29 9.78
C ILE A 14 11.16 5.31 8.81
N ASP A 15 12.38 5.62 8.34
CA ASP A 15 13.11 4.73 7.45
C ASP A 15 13.56 3.43 8.11
N VAL A 16 14.05 3.49 9.36
CA VAL A 16 14.45 2.32 10.14
C VAL A 16 13.23 1.45 10.42
N LEU A 17 12.12 2.05 10.88
CA LEU A 17 10.88 1.33 11.13
C LEU A 17 10.36 0.62 9.87
N ARG A 18 10.39 1.31 8.70
CA ARG A 18 10.05 0.68 7.41
C ARG A 18 10.94 -0.52 7.09
N GLY A 19 12.24 -0.40 7.31
CA GLY A 19 13.20 -1.48 7.07
C GLY A 19 12.93 -2.70 7.95
N ILE A 20 12.67 -2.48 9.24
CA ILE A 20 12.31 -3.54 10.19
C ILE A 20 11.01 -4.20 9.76
N THR A 21 9.96 -3.45 9.40
CA THR A 21 8.69 -4.03 8.97
C THR A 21 8.83 -4.88 7.69
N ILE A 22 9.64 -4.45 6.72
CA ILE A 22 9.92 -5.27 5.51
C ILE A 22 10.69 -6.54 5.89
N LEU A 23 11.69 -6.45 6.77
CA LEU A 23 12.45 -7.61 7.24
C LEU A 23 11.53 -8.64 7.91
N VAL A 24 10.66 -8.18 8.81
CA VAL A 24 9.69 -9.04 9.49
C VAL A 24 8.69 -9.60 8.48
N MET A 25 8.23 -8.82 7.50
CA MET A 25 7.33 -9.28 6.44
C MET A 25 7.92 -10.42 5.61
N ILE A 26 9.19 -10.32 5.22
CA ILE A 26 9.88 -11.40 4.51
C ILE A 26 9.98 -12.62 5.43
N PHE A 27 10.43 -12.43 6.67
CA PHE A 27 10.59 -13.52 7.63
C PHE A 27 9.29 -14.31 7.86
N VAL A 28 8.16 -13.64 8.10
CA VAL A 28 6.88 -14.32 8.34
C VAL A 28 6.32 -15.00 7.08
N ASN A 29 6.57 -14.44 5.90
CA ASN A 29 6.17 -15.06 4.64
C ASN A 29 6.94 -16.37 4.38
N GLU A 30 8.25 -16.39 4.68
CA GLU A 30 9.06 -17.62 4.56
C GLU A 30 8.65 -18.67 5.60
N LEU A 31 8.27 -18.24 6.81
CA LEU A 31 7.78 -19.14 7.87
C LEU A 31 6.48 -19.87 7.49
N ALA A 32 5.65 -19.30 6.62
CA ALA A 32 4.38 -19.91 6.22
C ALA A 32 4.56 -21.29 5.55
N GLY A 33 5.72 -21.53 4.91
CA GLY A 33 6.06 -22.83 4.30
C GLY A 33 6.64 -23.87 5.28
N VAL A 34 6.94 -23.47 6.53
CA VAL A 34 7.62 -24.33 7.51
C VAL A 34 6.60 -25.06 8.40
N ARG A 35 6.75 -26.38 8.50
CA ARG A 35 5.92 -27.22 9.39
C ARG A 35 6.38 -27.09 10.85
N ASP A 36 5.46 -27.34 11.79
CA ASP A 36 5.74 -27.39 13.23
C ASP A 36 6.29 -26.10 13.87
N VAL A 37 6.03 -24.94 13.27
CA VAL A 37 6.31 -23.65 13.92
C VAL A 37 5.29 -23.35 15.03
N PRO A 38 5.70 -22.68 16.13
CA PRO A 38 4.82 -22.26 17.22
C PRO A 38 3.59 -21.49 16.74
N ALA A 39 2.45 -21.64 17.43
CA ALA A 39 1.18 -21.03 17.05
C ALA A 39 1.23 -19.49 16.95
N TRP A 40 2.03 -18.84 17.79
CA TRP A 40 2.22 -17.39 17.76
C TRP A 40 2.99 -16.88 16.52
N MET A 41 3.60 -17.79 15.74
CA MET A 41 4.31 -17.52 14.48
C MET A 41 3.44 -17.80 13.24
N LYS A 42 2.14 -18.05 13.41
CA LYS A 42 1.18 -18.26 12.33
C LYS A 42 0.06 -17.22 12.40
N HIS A 43 -0.60 -17.02 11.27
CA HIS A 43 -1.87 -16.29 11.23
C HIS A 43 -2.88 -16.92 12.19
N MET A 44 -3.54 -16.08 12.97
CA MET A 44 -4.66 -16.54 13.80
C MET A 44 -5.84 -16.97 12.91
N PRO A 45 -6.67 -17.93 13.35
CA PRO A 45 -7.85 -18.35 12.62
C PRO A 45 -8.76 -17.15 12.30
N ALA A 46 -9.35 -17.14 11.10
CA ALA A 46 -10.18 -16.02 10.64
C ALA A 46 -11.49 -15.85 11.44
N ASP A 47 -11.92 -16.89 12.15
CA ASP A 47 -13.09 -16.93 13.02
C ASP A 47 -12.77 -16.62 14.50
N ALA A 48 -11.49 -16.39 14.82
CA ALA A 48 -11.05 -16.04 16.17
C ALA A 48 -10.92 -14.52 16.33
N ASP A 49 -11.35 -14.01 17.49
CA ASP A 49 -11.05 -12.64 17.93
C ASP A 49 -9.63 -12.58 18.50
N ALA A 50 -8.65 -12.77 17.61
CA ALA A 50 -7.24 -12.82 17.95
C ALA A 50 -6.37 -12.31 16.80
N MET A 51 -5.21 -11.73 17.15
CA MET A 51 -4.17 -11.36 16.20
C MET A 51 -2.82 -11.81 16.73
N SER A 52 -2.04 -12.48 15.89
CA SER A 52 -0.62 -12.74 16.12
C SER A 52 0.23 -11.52 15.71
N PHE A 53 1.53 -11.55 16.01
CA PHE A 53 2.42 -10.52 15.48
C PHE A 53 2.51 -10.56 13.94
N VAL A 54 2.25 -11.72 13.32
CA VAL A 54 2.23 -11.90 11.86
C VAL A 54 1.10 -11.07 11.24
N ASP A 55 -0.06 -11.06 11.89
CA ASP A 55 -1.25 -10.31 11.44
C ASP A 55 -1.06 -8.79 11.52
N VAL A 56 -0.15 -8.32 12.40
CA VAL A 56 0.15 -6.90 12.60
C VAL A 56 1.12 -6.34 11.54
N VAL A 57 1.90 -7.18 10.87
CA VAL A 57 2.99 -6.74 9.97
C VAL A 57 2.46 -5.91 8.79
N PHE A 58 1.40 -6.39 8.12
CA PHE A 58 0.83 -5.69 6.97
C PHE A 58 0.17 -4.35 7.36
N PRO A 59 -0.68 -4.28 8.41
CA PRO A 59 -1.16 -3.01 8.96
C PRO A 59 -0.04 -2.04 9.35
N ALA A 60 1.03 -2.53 10.00
CA ALA A 60 2.17 -1.70 10.37
C ALA A 60 2.85 -1.10 9.12
N PHE A 61 2.98 -1.89 8.04
CA PHE A 61 3.53 -1.40 6.78
C PHE A 61 2.67 -0.29 6.16
N LEU A 62 1.34 -0.48 6.10
CA LEU A 62 0.40 0.54 5.60
C LEU A 62 0.47 1.83 6.43
N PHE A 63 0.56 1.71 7.76
CA PHE A 63 0.72 2.85 8.65
C PHE A 63 2.00 3.64 8.32
N ILE A 64 3.13 2.96 8.14
CA ILE A 64 4.42 3.60 7.79
C ILE A 64 4.37 4.24 6.39
N VAL A 65 3.70 3.59 5.42
CA VAL A 65 3.42 4.20 4.10
C VAL A 65 2.67 5.51 4.28
N GLY A 66 1.63 5.51 5.12
CA GLY A 66 0.87 6.70 5.50
C GLY A 66 1.73 7.81 6.09
N MET A 67 2.64 7.46 7.00
CA MET A 67 3.56 8.43 7.59
C MET A 67 4.46 9.11 6.55
N ALA A 68 4.83 8.40 5.48
CA ALA A 68 5.69 8.94 4.44
C ALA A 68 4.96 9.86 3.44
N ILE A 69 3.63 9.77 3.30
CA ILE A 69 2.84 10.51 2.29
C ILE A 69 3.05 12.04 2.42
N PRO A 70 2.86 12.67 3.60
CA PRO A 70 2.98 14.12 3.72
C PRO A 70 4.38 14.62 3.37
N PHE A 71 5.43 13.92 3.81
CA PHE A 71 6.81 14.27 3.48
C PHE A 71 7.09 14.13 1.97
N ALA A 72 6.63 13.06 1.34
CA ALA A 72 6.86 12.82 -0.08
C ALA A 72 6.18 13.87 -0.97
N ILE A 73 4.95 14.27 -0.64
CA ILE A 73 4.20 15.29 -1.38
C ILE A 73 4.84 16.67 -1.17
N ASN A 74 5.11 17.08 0.08
CA ASN A 74 5.69 18.39 0.33
C ASN A 74 7.10 18.52 -0.27
N ARG A 75 7.93 17.48 -0.23
CA ARG A 75 9.27 17.50 -0.86
C ARG A 75 9.20 17.75 -2.37
N ARG A 76 8.19 17.23 -3.06
CA ARG A 76 8.00 17.48 -4.51
C ARG A 76 7.56 18.92 -4.78
N LEU A 77 6.63 19.43 -3.98
CA LEU A 77 6.19 20.82 -4.07
C LEU A 77 7.33 21.80 -3.77
N GLU A 78 8.22 21.47 -2.83
CA GLU A 78 9.45 22.21 -2.53
C GLU A 78 10.46 22.16 -3.69
N ALA A 79 10.54 21.03 -4.38
CA ALA A 79 11.39 20.86 -5.56
C ALA A 79 10.89 21.60 -6.81
N GLY A 80 9.74 22.29 -6.72
CA GLY A 80 9.16 23.08 -7.82
C GLY A 80 8.17 22.32 -8.69
N ASP A 81 7.81 21.07 -8.34
CA ASP A 81 6.79 20.34 -9.08
C ASP A 81 5.43 21.05 -8.99
N ASN A 82 4.72 21.16 -10.10
CA ASN A 82 3.34 21.63 -10.09
C ASN A 82 2.39 20.51 -9.61
N ARG A 83 1.14 20.86 -9.26
CA ARG A 83 0.14 19.90 -8.76
C ARG A 83 -0.09 18.75 -9.75
N PHE A 84 -0.10 19.04 -11.05
CA PHE A 84 -0.30 18.01 -12.08
C PHE A 84 0.84 17.00 -12.11
N GLN A 85 2.10 17.44 -12.00
CA GLN A 85 3.28 16.58 -11.93
C GLN A 85 3.26 15.71 -10.67
N VAL A 86 2.82 16.25 -9.53
CA VAL A 86 2.62 15.48 -8.29
C VAL A 86 1.58 14.37 -8.50
N GLN A 87 0.43 14.70 -9.10
CA GLN A 87 -0.61 13.71 -9.40
C GLN A 87 -0.13 12.64 -10.38
N LEU A 88 0.54 13.04 -11.45
CA LEU A 88 1.10 12.12 -12.43
C LEU A 88 2.09 11.16 -11.77
N HIS A 89 2.93 11.67 -10.85
CA HIS A 89 3.86 10.84 -10.09
C HIS A 89 3.15 9.83 -9.18
N ILE A 90 2.10 10.27 -8.46
CA ILE A 90 1.28 9.39 -7.62
C ILE A 90 0.65 8.29 -8.48
N LEU A 91 0.03 8.66 -9.60
CA LEU A 91 -0.60 7.72 -10.53
C LEU A 91 0.39 6.70 -11.09
N PHE A 92 1.58 7.12 -11.55
CA PHE A 92 2.60 6.18 -12.05
C PHE A 92 3.07 5.21 -10.97
N ARG A 93 3.20 5.67 -9.71
CA ARG A 93 3.58 4.81 -8.59
C ARG A 93 2.46 3.83 -8.26
N THR A 94 1.22 4.29 -8.20
CA THR A 94 0.05 3.44 -7.97
C THR A 94 -0.08 2.40 -9.06
N LEU A 95 -0.02 2.78 -10.33
CA LEU A 95 -0.09 1.86 -11.46
C LEU A 95 1.01 0.80 -11.39
N GLY A 96 2.24 1.18 -10.99
CA GLY A 96 3.29 0.20 -10.76
C GLY A 96 2.91 -0.84 -9.71
N LEU A 97 2.40 -0.40 -8.55
CA LEU A 97 1.95 -1.32 -7.49
C LEU A 97 0.78 -2.22 -7.93
N LEU A 98 -0.17 -1.66 -8.69
CA LEU A 98 -1.31 -2.42 -9.23
C LEU A 98 -0.88 -3.47 -10.25
N VAL A 99 0.01 -3.11 -11.19
CA VAL A 99 0.54 -4.04 -12.18
C VAL A 99 1.36 -5.15 -11.51
N LEU A 100 2.22 -4.80 -10.54
CA LEU A 100 2.98 -5.80 -9.81
C LEU A 100 2.07 -6.75 -9.02
N GLY A 101 1.05 -6.23 -8.33
CA GLY A 101 0.07 -7.05 -7.63
C GLY A 101 -0.70 -7.97 -8.57
N PHE A 102 -1.16 -7.45 -9.70
CA PHE A 102 -1.91 -8.19 -10.71
C PHE A 102 -1.12 -9.38 -11.29
N PHE A 103 0.15 -9.18 -11.64
CA PHE A 103 1.00 -10.27 -12.14
C PHE A 103 1.33 -11.29 -11.05
N LEU A 104 1.65 -10.83 -9.83
CA LEU A 104 2.05 -11.72 -8.73
C LEU A 104 0.92 -12.66 -8.29
N VAL A 105 -0.32 -12.18 -8.23
CA VAL A 105 -1.49 -13.02 -7.87
C VAL A 105 -1.69 -14.18 -8.86
N ASN A 106 -1.35 -13.96 -10.13
CA ASN A 106 -1.48 -14.99 -11.15
C ASN A 106 -0.37 -16.06 -11.05
N THR A 107 0.67 -15.87 -10.22
CA THR A 107 1.65 -16.92 -9.92
C THR A 107 1.23 -17.84 -8.77
N GLU A 108 0.19 -17.49 -8.01
CA GLU A 108 -0.21 -18.22 -6.80
C GLU A 108 -0.94 -19.56 -7.11
N GLY A 109 -1.50 -19.73 -8.31
CA GLY A 109 -2.16 -20.98 -8.71
C GLY A 109 -3.09 -20.83 -9.91
N GLY A 110 -3.75 -21.91 -10.34
CA GLY A 110 -4.76 -21.90 -11.42
C GLY A 110 -4.21 -21.52 -12.80
N TYR A 111 -2.96 -21.89 -13.07
CA TYR A 111 -2.26 -21.73 -14.35
C TYR A 111 -2.00 -23.10 -15.00
N ASP A 112 -1.88 -23.14 -16.32
CA ASP A 112 -1.53 -24.34 -17.08
C ASP A 112 -0.18 -24.15 -17.79
N GLU A 113 0.88 -24.74 -17.22
CA GLU A 113 2.24 -24.66 -17.77
C GLU A 113 2.36 -25.28 -19.17
N LYS A 114 1.58 -26.32 -19.46
CA LYS A 114 1.62 -26.96 -20.79
C LYS A 114 1.04 -26.04 -21.84
N ALA A 115 -0.05 -25.35 -21.52
CA ALA A 115 -0.67 -24.37 -22.40
C ALA A 115 0.17 -23.10 -22.56
N MET A 116 0.91 -22.69 -21.52
CA MET A 116 1.84 -21.55 -21.57
C MET A 116 3.13 -21.86 -22.35
N GLY A 117 3.57 -23.12 -22.37
CA GLY A 117 4.83 -23.54 -22.99
C GLY A 117 6.09 -23.14 -22.22
N ILE A 118 5.93 -22.58 -21.01
CA ILE A 118 6.99 -22.23 -20.06
C ILE A 118 6.55 -22.56 -18.63
N SER A 119 7.50 -22.89 -17.75
CA SER A 119 7.19 -23.11 -16.33
C SER A 119 6.79 -21.82 -15.64
N ILE A 120 5.99 -21.93 -14.58
CA ILE A 120 5.57 -20.78 -13.78
C ILE A 120 6.77 -20.08 -13.13
N ASP A 121 7.79 -20.85 -12.72
CA ASP A 121 9.00 -20.32 -12.10
C ASP A 121 9.78 -19.43 -13.07
N LEU A 122 9.89 -19.87 -14.34
CA LEU A 122 10.53 -19.08 -15.39
C LEU A 122 9.69 -17.84 -15.72
N TRP A 123 8.36 -17.99 -15.82
CA TRP A 123 7.44 -16.87 -16.02
C TRP A 123 7.60 -15.82 -14.91
N ALA A 124 7.66 -16.26 -13.65
CA ALA A 124 7.84 -15.41 -12.48
C ALA A 124 9.21 -14.72 -12.48
N LEU A 125 10.28 -15.44 -12.80
CA LEU A 125 11.63 -14.87 -12.91
C LEU A 125 11.70 -13.79 -13.99
N LEU A 126 11.12 -14.04 -15.17
CA LEU A 126 11.03 -13.07 -16.27
C LEU A 126 10.17 -11.86 -15.86
N PHE A 127 9.06 -12.08 -15.16
CA PHE A 127 8.23 -11.02 -14.61
C PHE A 127 9.03 -10.13 -13.64
N PHE A 128 9.74 -10.71 -12.67
CA PHE A 128 10.56 -9.93 -11.73
C PHE A 128 11.69 -9.18 -12.44
N ALA A 129 12.37 -9.80 -13.40
CA ALA A 129 13.38 -9.14 -14.21
C ALA A 129 12.79 -7.95 -14.99
N ALA A 130 11.64 -8.13 -15.63
CA ALA A 130 10.94 -7.10 -16.36
C ALA A 130 10.47 -5.95 -15.45
N ALA A 131 9.91 -6.28 -14.29
CA ALA A 131 9.52 -5.32 -13.26
C ALA A 131 10.72 -4.46 -12.80
N ILE A 132 11.88 -5.08 -12.55
CA ILE A 132 13.11 -4.36 -12.23
C ILE A 132 13.50 -3.45 -13.39
N LEU A 133 13.46 -3.92 -14.63
CA LEU A 133 13.83 -3.10 -15.79
C LEU A 133 12.95 -1.85 -15.94
N VAL A 134 11.64 -1.97 -15.70
CA VAL A 134 10.68 -0.87 -15.82
C VAL A 134 10.84 0.14 -14.67
N TRP A 135 10.82 -0.33 -13.42
CA TRP A 135 10.70 0.54 -12.24
C TRP A 135 12.00 0.87 -11.52
N LYS A 136 13.15 0.26 -11.89
CA LYS A 136 14.46 0.61 -11.33
C LYS A 136 14.79 2.08 -11.54
N GLN A 137 15.34 2.71 -10.50
CA GLN A 137 15.95 4.03 -10.61
C GLN A 137 17.37 3.89 -11.17
N TYR A 138 17.52 4.18 -12.46
CA TYR A 138 18.82 4.13 -13.13
C TYR A 138 19.69 5.33 -12.74
N ARG A 139 20.95 5.07 -12.38
CA ARG A 139 21.94 6.10 -12.04
C ARG A 139 22.75 6.58 -13.25
N THR A 140 22.49 6.04 -14.45
CA THR A 140 23.23 6.41 -15.66
C THR A 140 22.75 7.74 -16.23
N SER A 141 23.67 8.53 -16.80
CA SER A 141 23.35 9.80 -17.45
C SER A 141 22.72 9.62 -18.84
N ASN A 142 22.90 8.46 -19.48
CA ASN A 142 22.37 8.20 -20.81
C ASN A 142 20.88 7.84 -20.77
N LYS A 143 20.02 8.82 -21.08
CA LYS A 143 18.56 8.65 -21.10
C LYS A 143 18.07 7.64 -22.14
N MET A 144 18.74 7.52 -23.28
CA MET A 144 18.35 6.58 -24.33
C MET A 144 18.43 5.12 -23.83
N VAL A 145 19.51 4.77 -23.14
CA VAL A 145 19.67 3.44 -22.52
C VAL A 145 18.56 3.16 -21.51
N VAL A 146 18.21 4.15 -20.70
CA VAL A 146 17.09 4.01 -19.73
C VAL A 146 15.77 3.77 -20.43
N TYR A 147 15.47 4.49 -21.51
CA TYR A 147 14.23 4.29 -22.28
C TYR A 147 14.20 2.92 -22.97
N ILE A 148 15.31 2.48 -23.55
CA ILE A 148 15.42 1.15 -24.16
C ILE A 148 15.19 0.05 -23.12
N LEU A 149 15.86 0.12 -21.96
CA LEU A 149 15.70 -0.88 -20.90
C LEU A 149 14.27 -0.94 -20.36
N ARG A 150 13.61 0.22 -20.19
CA ARG A 150 12.20 0.29 -19.79
C ARG A 150 11.28 -0.27 -20.87
N ALA A 151 11.54 0.02 -22.14
CA ALA A 151 10.77 -0.50 -23.26
C ALA A 151 10.89 -2.02 -23.35
N ILE A 152 12.10 -2.57 -23.20
CA ILE A 152 12.32 -4.03 -23.13
C ILE A 152 11.52 -4.64 -21.99
N GLY A 153 11.65 -4.11 -20.77
CA GLY A 153 10.88 -4.61 -19.62
C GLY A 153 9.36 -4.57 -19.86
N PHE A 154 8.86 -3.47 -20.43
CA PHE A 154 7.43 -3.34 -20.75
C PHE A 154 6.95 -4.33 -21.82
N LEU A 155 7.74 -4.55 -22.87
CA LEU A 155 7.44 -5.55 -23.90
C LEU A 155 7.44 -6.98 -23.34
N VAL A 156 8.36 -7.29 -22.42
CA VAL A 156 8.37 -8.59 -21.73
C VAL A 156 7.12 -8.76 -20.88
N LEU A 157 6.66 -7.73 -20.15
CA LEU A 157 5.41 -7.82 -19.39
C LEU A 157 4.19 -8.08 -20.30
N ILE A 158 4.11 -7.42 -21.46
CA ILE A 158 3.04 -7.67 -22.44
C ILE A 158 3.12 -9.11 -22.96
N ALA A 159 4.32 -9.57 -23.34
CA ALA A 159 4.50 -10.93 -23.82
C ALA A 159 4.08 -11.97 -22.77
N LEU A 160 4.48 -11.79 -21.51
CA LEU A 160 4.09 -12.66 -20.40
C LEU A 160 2.57 -12.67 -20.16
N ALA A 161 1.91 -11.51 -20.25
CA ALA A 161 0.46 -11.41 -20.15
C ALA A 161 -0.27 -12.15 -21.29
N VAL A 162 0.28 -12.10 -22.52
CA VAL A 162 -0.30 -12.78 -23.68
C VAL A 162 -0.07 -14.29 -23.64
N ILE A 163 1.10 -14.74 -23.14
CA ILE A 163 1.46 -16.16 -23.01
C ILE A 163 0.70 -16.82 -21.88
N TYR A 164 0.37 -16.09 -20.81
CA TYR A 164 -0.32 -16.65 -19.65
C TYR A 164 -1.62 -17.38 -20.04
N ARG A 165 -1.77 -18.60 -19.52
CA ARG A 165 -2.96 -19.44 -19.68
C ARG A 165 -3.34 -20.05 -18.35
N GLY A 166 -4.59 -19.84 -17.96
CA GLY A 166 -5.22 -20.52 -16.83
C GLY A 166 -5.62 -21.96 -17.18
N GLU A 167 -6.00 -22.74 -16.16
CA GLU A 167 -6.43 -24.15 -16.31
C GLU A 167 -7.58 -24.33 -17.31
N ASN A 168 -8.48 -23.34 -17.41
CA ASN A 168 -9.62 -23.35 -18.34
C ASN A 168 -9.34 -22.60 -19.67
N GLY A 169 -8.07 -22.32 -19.97
CA GLY A 169 -7.67 -21.49 -21.11
C GLY A 169 -7.89 -19.99 -20.92
N GLU A 170 -8.23 -19.56 -19.71
CA GLU A 170 -8.42 -18.14 -19.36
C GLU A 170 -7.12 -17.36 -19.55
N HIS A 171 -7.24 -16.09 -19.94
CA HIS A 171 -6.12 -15.15 -19.91
C HIS A 171 -5.85 -14.68 -18.48
N ILE A 172 -4.82 -13.87 -18.30
CA ILE A 172 -4.49 -13.28 -17.00
C ILE A 172 -5.68 -12.48 -16.44
N THR A 173 -6.23 -12.91 -15.31
CA THR A 173 -7.42 -12.31 -14.70
C THR A 173 -7.12 -11.66 -13.35
N PRO A 174 -7.84 -10.58 -12.99
CA PRO A 174 -7.69 -9.96 -11.69
C PRO A 174 -8.53 -10.73 -10.66
N ARG A 175 -7.98 -11.82 -10.09
CA ARG A 175 -8.64 -12.57 -9.01
C ARG A 175 -8.85 -11.70 -7.77
N TRP A 176 -7.77 -11.05 -7.37
CA TRP A 176 -7.72 -9.97 -6.39
C TRP A 176 -6.50 -9.10 -6.72
N TRP A 177 -6.31 -8.01 -6.00
CA TRP A 177 -5.25 -7.05 -6.30
C TRP A 177 -3.87 -7.43 -5.74
N GLY A 178 -3.77 -8.49 -4.94
CA GLY A 178 -2.55 -8.86 -4.23
C GLY A 178 -2.16 -7.84 -3.16
N ILE A 179 -1.22 -8.20 -2.29
CA ILE A 179 -0.72 -7.30 -1.23
C ILE A 179 -0.22 -5.98 -1.83
N LEU A 180 0.54 -6.04 -2.92
CA LEU A 180 1.06 -4.84 -3.59
C LEU A 180 -0.06 -3.96 -4.17
N GLY A 181 -1.09 -4.54 -4.78
CA GLY A 181 -2.18 -3.75 -5.32
C GLY A 181 -3.08 -3.14 -4.24
N LEU A 182 -3.29 -3.84 -3.12
CA LEU A 182 -3.97 -3.29 -1.94
C LEU A 182 -3.23 -2.06 -1.39
N ILE A 183 -1.90 -2.13 -1.30
CA ILE A 183 -1.05 -0.97 -0.92
C ILE A 183 -1.22 0.16 -1.96
N GLY A 184 -1.28 -0.18 -3.26
CA GLY A 184 -1.48 0.78 -4.34
C GLY A 184 -2.78 1.58 -4.20
N TRP A 185 -3.91 0.89 -3.97
CA TRP A 185 -5.21 1.53 -3.77
C TRP A 185 -5.25 2.40 -2.51
N ALA A 186 -4.79 1.86 -1.38
CA ALA A 186 -4.76 2.61 -0.12
C ALA A 186 -3.88 3.86 -0.23
N TYR A 187 -2.71 3.73 -0.86
CA TYR A 187 -1.81 4.86 -1.15
C TYR A 187 -2.50 5.93 -2.01
N LEU A 188 -3.18 5.52 -3.10
CA LEU A 188 -3.88 6.43 -3.99
C LEU A 188 -4.97 7.22 -3.26
N TYR A 189 -5.87 6.52 -2.56
CA TYR A 189 -6.96 7.16 -1.84
C TYR A 189 -6.45 8.11 -0.76
N SER A 190 -5.46 7.70 0.04
CA SER A 190 -4.88 8.58 1.04
C SER A 190 -4.16 9.80 0.44
N CYS A 191 -3.49 9.66 -0.71
CA CYS A 191 -2.89 10.81 -1.39
C CYS A 191 -3.93 11.80 -1.92
N ILE A 192 -5.06 11.30 -2.43
CA ILE A 192 -6.19 12.13 -2.89
C ILE A 192 -6.78 12.87 -1.70
N LEU A 193 -7.13 12.15 -0.63
CA LEU A 193 -7.73 12.73 0.59
C LEU A 193 -6.80 13.75 1.24
N TYR A 194 -5.50 13.45 1.35
CA TYR A 194 -4.51 14.39 1.89
C TYR A 194 -4.49 15.71 1.11
N GLN A 195 -4.53 15.66 -0.23
CA GLN A 195 -4.49 16.85 -1.07
C GLN A 195 -5.82 17.62 -1.10
N LEU A 196 -6.96 16.91 -1.17
CA LEU A 196 -8.30 17.52 -1.15
C LEU A 196 -8.61 18.22 0.16
N LEU A 197 -8.15 17.65 1.28
CA LEU A 197 -8.34 18.20 2.61
C LEU A 197 -7.20 19.13 3.03
N PHE A 198 -6.34 19.52 2.09
CA PHE A 198 -5.23 20.44 2.28
C PHE A 198 -4.33 20.09 3.48
N GLY A 199 -4.15 18.79 3.76
CA GLY A 199 -3.38 18.33 4.91
C GLY A 199 -3.95 18.72 6.28
N ASN A 200 -5.26 19.00 6.38
CA ASN A 200 -5.91 19.27 7.66
C ASN A 200 -6.12 17.97 8.45
N LYS A 201 -5.35 17.79 9.54
CA LYS A 201 -5.40 16.59 10.39
C LYS A 201 -6.77 16.28 10.98
N TYR A 202 -7.61 17.28 11.26
CA TYR A 202 -8.94 17.05 11.81
C TYR A 202 -9.91 16.50 10.76
N LEU A 203 -9.86 17.03 9.53
CA LEU A 203 -10.65 16.50 8.42
C LEU A 203 -10.17 15.11 8.02
N LEU A 204 -8.86 14.85 8.08
CA LEU A 204 -8.31 13.52 7.83
C LEU A 204 -8.72 12.52 8.92
N ALA A 205 -8.80 12.94 10.19
CA ALA A 205 -9.35 12.12 11.27
C ALA A 205 -10.84 11.82 11.08
N LEU A 206 -11.62 12.79 10.58
CA LEU A 206 -13.01 12.55 10.19
C LEU A 206 -13.11 11.53 9.04
N MET A 207 -12.19 11.56 8.07
CA MET A 207 -12.15 10.54 7.01
C MET A 207 -11.82 9.15 7.51
N ILE A 208 -10.99 9.03 8.54
CA ILE A 208 -10.74 7.73 9.20
C ILE A 208 -12.06 7.19 9.76
N ALA A 209 -12.83 8.00 10.49
CA ALA A 209 -14.12 7.60 11.02
C ALA A 209 -15.11 7.19 9.91
N ILE A 210 -15.13 7.92 8.79
CA ILE A 210 -15.96 7.57 7.62
C ILE A 210 -15.50 6.25 6.98
N CYS A 211 -14.20 6.00 6.85
CA CYS A 211 -13.69 4.72 6.36
C CYS A 211 -14.09 3.55 7.28
N ILE A 212 -14.03 3.73 8.59
CA ILE A 212 -14.45 2.72 9.58
C ILE A 212 -15.96 2.47 9.46
N ALA A 213 -16.78 3.53 9.36
CA ALA A 213 -18.21 3.40 9.15
C ALA A 213 -18.55 2.68 7.83
N LEU A 214 -17.85 3.00 6.73
CA LEU A 214 -18.02 2.31 5.44
C LEU A 214 -17.64 0.83 5.53
N TYR A 215 -16.60 0.48 6.28
CA TYR A 215 -16.24 -0.91 6.54
C TYR A 215 -17.34 -1.64 7.30
N ALA A 216 -17.84 -1.07 8.40
CA ALA A 216 -18.91 -1.65 9.22
C ALA A 216 -20.21 -1.84 8.42
N ILE A 217 -20.62 -0.83 7.64
CA ILE A 217 -21.79 -0.91 6.75
C ILE A 217 -21.56 -1.99 5.69
N GLY A 218 -20.37 -2.03 5.07
CA GLY A 218 -20.02 -3.02 4.06
C GLY A 218 -20.03 -4.46 4.57
N ALA A 219 -19.77 -4.67 5.87
CA ALA A 219 -19.86 -5.97 6.53
C ALA A 219 -21.33 -6.41 6.74
N VAL A 220 -22.23 -5.50 7.14
CA VAL A 220 -23.65 -5.81 7.37
C VAL A 220 -24.41 -6.01 6.06
N VAL A 221 -24.08 -5.24 5.03
CA VAL A 221 -24.89 -5.11 3.82
C VAL A 221 -24.46 -6.08 2.70
N GLN A 222 -23.64 -7.09 3.02
CA GLN A 222 -23.05 -8.02 2.06
C GLN A 222 -24.07 -8.80 1.20
N GLN A 223 -25.30 -8.99 1.70
CA GLN A 223 -26.37 -9.71 0.98
C GLN A 223 -27.30 -8.79 0.17
N SER A 224 -27.14 -7.46 0.23
CA SER A 224 -28.04 -6.51 -0.45
C SER A 224 -27.61 -6.25 -1.89
N ALA A 225 -28.50 -6.50 -2.85
CA ALA A 225 -28.22 -6.31 -4.28
C ALA A 225 -27.86 -4.85 -4.67
N TRP A 226 -28.51 -3.86 -4.04
CA TRP A 226 -28.31 -2.44 -4.36
C TRP A 226 -27.04 -1.83 -3.75
N LEU A 227 -26.58 -2.39 -2.63
CA LEU A 227 -25.48 -1.86 -1.83
C LEU A 227 -24.23 -2.75 -1.88
N HIS A 228 -24.23 -3.73 -2.80
CA HIS A 228 -23.09 -4.63 -3.04
C HIS A 228 -21.79 -3.86 -3.36
N TRP A 229 -21.90 -2.69 -4.01
CA TRP A 229 -20.74 -1.84 -4.28
C TRP A 229 -20.03 -1.36 -3.01
N ILE A 230 -20.75 -1.10 -1.92
CA ILE A 230 -20.15 -0.71 -0.62
C ILE A 230 -19.43 -1.90 -0.01
N SER A 231 -20.05 -3.08 -0.04
CA SER A 231 -19.43 -4.32 0.45
C SER A 231 -18.15 -4.65 -0.33
N ALA A 232 -18.13 -4.45 -1.64
CA ALA A 232 -16.94 -4.65 -2.47
C ALA A 232 -15.78 -3.71 -2.11
N GLN A 233 -16.06 -2.53 -1.53
CA GLN A 233 -15.04 -1.55 -1.14
C GLN A 233 -14.59 -1.67 0.32
N LYS A 234 -15.15 -2.61 1.11
CA LYS A 234 -14.85 -2.73 2.54
C LYS A 234 -13.35 -2.87 2.84
N GLY A 235 -12.64 -3.69 2.07
CA GLY A 235 -11.19 -3.88 2.21
C GLY A 235 -10.40 -2.61 1.92
N ASN A 236 -10.79 -1.88 0.87
CA ASN A 236 -10.15 -0.60 0.53
C ASN A 236 -10.37 0.46 1.61
N ALA A 237 -11.56 0.50 2.22
CA ALA A 237 -11.86 1.40 3.33
C ALA A 237 -10.98 1.09 4.56
N ALA A 238 -10.84 -0.20 4.91
CA ALA A 238 -9.97 -0.65 6.01
C ALA A 238 -8.49 -0.31 5.76
N HIS A 239 -7.94 -0.59 4.58
CA HIS A 239 -6.55 -0.25 4.29
C HIS A 239 -6.31 1.26 4.26
N THR A 240 -7.25 2.03 3.70
CA THR A 240 -7.14 3.49 3.61
C THR A 240 -7.18 4.13 4.99
N SER A 241 -8.01 3.62 5.92
CA SER A 241 -8.06 4.16 7.29
C SER A 241 -6.71 4.01 8.01
N ILE A 242 -6.04 2.86 7.87
CA ILE A 242 -4.71 2.60 8.44
C ILE A 242 -3.65 3.54 7.87
N VAL A 243 -3.64 3.74 6.54
CA VAL A 243 -2.72 4.69 5.90
C VAL A 243 -3.00 6.12 6.38
N LEU A 244 -4.27 6.53 6.50
CA LEU A 244 -4.65 7.84 7.03
C LEU A 244 -4.23 8.02 8.50
N CYS A 245 -4.27 6.98 9.34
CA CYS A 245 -3.73 7.05 10.70
C CYS A 245 -2.25 7.46 10.68
N GLY A 246 -1.43 6.89 9.78
CA GLY A 246 -0.03 7.27 9.61
C GLY A 246 0.14 8.72 9.16
N VAL A 247 -0.72 9.19 8.26
CA VAL A 247 -0.76 10.60 7.82
C VAL A 247 -1.05 11.51 9.01
N VAL A 248 -2.10 11.23 9.79
CA VAL A 248 -2.51 12.06 10.94
C VAL A 248 -1.42 12.09 12.01
N VAL A 249 -0.81 10.95 12.34
CA VAL A 249 0.32 10.89 13.30
C VAL A 249 1.48 11.76 12.82
N THR A 250 1.80 11.73 11.52
CA THR A 250 2.84 12.60 10.95
C THR A 250 2.52 14.07 11.15
N LEU A 251 1.27 14.47 10.92
CA LEU A 251 0.82 15.85 11.12
C LEU A 251 0.75 16.27 12.60
N ILE A 252 0.57 15.33 13.54
CA ILE A 252 0.60 15.62 14.98
C ILE A 252 2.03 15.93 15.44
N PHE A 253 3.00 15.11 15.03
CA PHE A 253 4.36 15.19 15.57
C PHE A 253 5.30 16.13 14.77
N PHE A 254 5.13 16.21 13.46
CA PHE A 254 6.12 16.85 12.58
C PHE A 254 5.64 18.15 11.94
N ASP A 255 4.35 18.49 11.98
CA ASP A 255 3.86 19.77 11.46
C ASP A 255 4.28 20.91 12.40
N LYS A 256 5.14 21.80 11.90
CA LYS A 256 5.66 22.95 12.65
C LYS A 256 4.84 24.23 12.46
N GLY A 257 3.71 24.16 11.74
CA GLY A 257 2.88 25.32 11.41
C GLY A 257 2.30 26.09 12.59
N LYS A 258 2.28 25.49 13.78
CA LYS A 258 2.00 26.15 15.05
C LYS A 258 3.05 25.72 16.05
N GLU A 259 3.74 26.67 16.69
CA GLU A 259 4.62 26.39 17.83
C GLU A 259 3.80 25.68 18.91
N THR A 260 3.95 24.36 18.95
CA THR A 260 3.21 23.45 19.82
C THR A 260 4.24 22.75 20.67
N SER A 261 4.10 22.85 21.99
CA SER A 261 4.97 22.13 22.93
C SER A 261 4.91 20.63 22.68
N ASP A 262 6.03 19.93 22.85
CA ASP A 262 6.10 18.48 22.71
C ASP A 262 5.07 17.76 23.60
N ARG A 263 4.80 18.28 24.80
CA ARG A 263 3.75 17.75 25.69
C ARG A 263 2.38 17.72 25.01
N ILE A 264 2.01 18.77 24.28
CA ILE A 264 0.72 18.87 23.57
C ILE A 264 0.68 17.88 22.40
N ARG A 265 1.80 17.65 21.73
CA ARG A 265 1.91 16.66 20.63
C ARG A 265 1.73 15.24 21.15
N PHE A 266 2.42 14.88 22.24
CA PHE A 266 2.25 13.60 22.89
C PHE A 266 0.83 13.40 23.43
N LEU A 267 0.24 14.42 24.06
CA LEU A 267 -1.16 14.37 24.51
C LEU A 267 -2.13 14.18 23.34
N SER A 268 -1.94 14.92 22.24
CA SER A 268 -2.76 14.78 21.04
C SER A 268 -2.63 13.39 20.42
N GLY A 269 -1.41 12.84 20.38
CA GLY A 269 -1.16 11.48 19.92
C GLY A 269 -1.83 10.45 20.81
N PHE A 270 -1.71 10.60 22.14
CA PHE A 270 -2.37 9.71 23.11
C PHE A 270 -3.89 9.74 22.98
N ILE A 271 -4.49 10.94 22.90
CA ILE A 271 -5.93 11.11 22.69
C ILE A 271 -6.36 10.43 21.38
N PHE A 272 -5.63 10.66 20.29
CA PHE A 272 -5.92 10.06 18.99
C PHE A 272 -5.85 8.52 19.04
N THR A 273 -4.82 7.95 19.65
CA THR A 273 -4.68 6.50 19.81
C THR A 273 -5.79 5.92 20.69
N THR A 274 -6.13 6.56 21.81
CA THR A 274 -7.21 6.11 22.69
C THR A 274 -8.56 6.17 21.99
N MET A 275 -8.83 7.23 21.20
CA MET A 275 -10.06 7.32 20.39
C MET A 275 -10.17 6.17 19.39
N LEU A 276 -9.08 5.83 18.68
CA LEU A 276 -9.06 4.70 17.74
C LEU A 276 -9.19 3.36 18.44
N PHE A 277 -8.56 3.18 19.60
CA PHE A 277 -8.68 1.97 20.40
C PHE A 277 -10.13 1.74 20.85
N VAL A 278 -10.77 2.77 21.38
CA VAL A 278 -12.19 2.72 21.77
C VAL A 278 -13.08 2.46 20.54
N ALA A 279 -12.83 3.13 19.42
CA ALA A 279 -13.60 2.93 18.19
C ALA A 279 -13.41 1.55 17.54
N GLY A 280 -12.29 0.87 17.79
CA GLY A 280 -12.02 -0.48 17.28
C GLY A 280 -12.44 -1.61 18.22
N TYR A 281 -12.80 -1.30 19.47
CA TYR A 281 -13.28 -2.27 20.46
C TYR A 281 -14.78 -2.57 20.33
N PHE A 282 -15.54 -1.68 19.67
CA PHE A 282 -16.98 -1.81 19.42
C PHE A 282 -17.26 -2.06 17.94
#